data_AF-A0A835FDK8-F1
#
_entry.id   AF-A0A835FDK8-F1
#
_cell.length_a   1.000
_cell.length_b   1.000
_cell.length_c   1.000
_cell.angle_alpha   90.00
_cell.angle_beta   90.00
_cell.angle_gamma   90.00
#
_symmetry.space_group_name_H-M   'P 1'
#
loop_
_entity.id
_entity.type
_entity.pdbx_description
1 polymer ?
#
loop_
_entity_poly.entity_id
_entity_poly.type
_entity_poly.pdbx_seq_one_letter_code
_entity_poly.pdbx_strand_id
1 'polypeptide(L)'
;MLSIAEMVLQARQLFGLPSFREIALIASWCIWTHGNSIIFDGASISIERWKCSFKDEIGLVLHRAKPSLKQELDPWICNLTF
;
A
#
# COMPACT_ATOMS: atom_id res chain seq x y z
N MET A 1 20.96 5.42 -15.11
CA MET A 1 19.89 4.65 -14.44
C MET A 1 19.96 5.02 -12.97
N LEU A 2 18.84 5.41 -12.36
CA LEU A 2 18.82 5.73 -10.93
C LEU A 2 19.08 4.44 -10.14
N SER A 3 19.79 4.56 -9.02
CA SER A 3 19.86 3.50 -8.02
C SER A 3 18.49 3.31 -7.36
N ILE A 4 18.25 2.13 -6.78
CA ILE A 4 17.00 1.83 -6.07
C ILE A 4 16.75 2.87 -4.96
N ALA A 5 17.79 3.30 -4.25
CA ALA A 5 17.67 4.31 -3.21
C ALA A 5 17.18 5.65 -3.76
N GLU A 6 17.73 6.10 -4.89
CA GLU A 6 17.31 7.34 -5.55
C GLU A 6 15.87 7.24 -6.06
N MET A 7 15.46 6.10 -6.60
CA MET A 7 14.08 5.87 -7.04
C MET A 7 13.08 5.95 -5.87
N VAL A 8 13.42 5.35 -4.73
CA VAL A 8 12.58 5.39 -3.52
C VAL A 8 12.50 6.80 -2.96
N LEU A 9 13.61 7.54 -2.94
CA LEU A 9 13.63 8.94 -2.50
C LEU A 9 12.78 9.84 -3.41
N GLN A 10 12.90 9.67 -4.72
CA GLN A 10 12.11 10.41 -5.69
C GLN A 10 10.61 10.09 -5.55
N ALA A 11 10.25 8.80 -5.42
CA ALA A 11 8.86 8.39 -5.20
C ALA A 11 8.29 8.98 -3.92
N ARG A 12 9.06 8.99 -2.82
CA ARG A 12 8.67 9.63 -1.56
C ARG A 12 8.41 11.12 -1.73
N GLN A 13 9.27 11.83 -2.46
CA GLN A 13 9.11 13.27 -2.72
C GLN A 13 7.85 13.56 -3.56
N LEU A 14 7.60 12.74 -4.58
CA LEU A 14 6.41 12.88 -5.44
C LEU A 14 5.11 12.52 -4.73
N PHE A 15 5.15 11.55 -3.80
CA PHE A 15 3.97 11.11 -3.07
C PHE A 15 3.46 12.17 -2.08
N GLY A 16 4.36 12.99 -1.52
CA GLY A 16 4.00 14.17 -0.74
C GLY A 16 3.48 13.90 0.69
N LEU A 17 3.27 12.64 1.08
CA LEU A 17 2.88 12.28 2.45
C LEU A 17 4.07 11.71 3.26
N PRO A 18 4.23 12.10 4.54
CA PRO A 18 5.19 11.50 5.46
C PRO A 18 5.10 9.98 5.54
N SER A 19 3.87 9.45 5.44
CA SER A 19 3.56 8.02 5.54
C SER A 19 3.77 7.21 4.25
N PHE A 20 4.52 7.75 3.27
CA PHE A 20 4.84 7.05 2.02
C PHE A 20 5.41 5.64 2.25
N ARG A 21 6.30 5.50 3.24
CA ARG A 21 6.97 4.22 3.50
C ARG A 21 5.96 3.15 3.92
N GLU A 22 5.09 3.47 4.85
CA GLU A 22 4.06 2.59 5.38
C GLU A 22 3.11 2.16 4.26
N ILE A 23 2.65 3.11 3.45
CA ILE A 23 1.80 2.86 2.29
C ILE A 23 2.51 1.95 1.28
N ALA A 24 3.76 2.23 0.92
CA ALA A 24 4.52 1.46 -0.07
C ALA A 24 4.80 0.03 0.41
N LEU A 25 5.07 -0.17 1.70
CA LEU A 25 5.25 -1.49 2.29
C LEU A 25 3.96 -2.32 2.21
N ILE A 26 2.82 -1.74 2.57
CA ILE A 26 1.52 -2.43 2.54
C ILE A 26 1.11 -2.74 1.09
N ALA A 27 1.32 -1.80 0.16
CA ALA A 27 1.09 -2.02 -1.26
C ALA A 27 1.92 -3.19 -1.80
N SER A 28 3.21 -3.23 -1.45
CA SER A 28 4.14 -4.30 -1.85
C SER A 28 3.75 -5.66 -1.25
N TRP A 29 3.30 -5.68 0.01
CA TRP A 29 2.74 -6.87 0.65
C TRP A 29 1.49 -7.38 -0.08
N CYS A 30 0.59 -6.48 -0.47
CA CYS A 30 -0.61 -6.85 -1.24
C CYS A 30 -0.27 -7.39 -2.63
N ILE A 31 0.78 -6.89 -3.29
CA ILE A 31 1.26 -7.45 -4.57
C ILE A 31 1.76 -8.88 -4.36
N TRP A 32 2.56 -9.09 -3.32
CA TRP A 32 3.12 -10.41 -3.01
C TRP A 32 2.03 -11.44 -2.68
N THR A 33 1.06 -11.08 -1.85
CA THR A 33 -0.07 -11.97 -1.51
C THR A 33 -0.98 -12.25 -2.72
N HIS A 34 -1.25 -11.24 -3.56
CA HIS A 34 -2.00 -11.43 -4.80
C HIS A 34 -1.26 -12.39 -5.75
N GLY A 35 0.04 -12.21 -5.93
CA GLY A 35 0.91 -13.12 -6.70
C GLY A 35 0.87 -14.56 -6.18
N ASN A 36 0.96 -14.73 -4.86
CA ASN A 36 0.84 -16.06 -4.24
C ASN A 36 -0.51 -16.70 -4.50
N SER A 37 -1.61 -15.95 -4.43
CA SER A 37 -2.94 -16.51 -4.71
C SER A 37 -3.09 -16.99 -6.16
N ILE A 38 -2.38 -16.36 -7.11
CA ILE A 38 -2.36 -16.81 -8.51
C ILE A 38 -1.60 -18.13 -8.64
N ILE A 39 -0.42 -18.22 -8.00
CA ILE A 39 0.46 -19.38 -8.10
C ILE A 39 -0.12 -20.60 -7.37
N PHE A 40 -0.62 -20.41 -6.15
CA PHE A 40 -1.01 -21.49 -5.25
C PHE A 40 -2.51 -21.81 -5.29
N ASP A 41 -3.36 -20.82 -5.53
CA ASP A 41 -4.83 -20.98 -5.47
C ASP A 41 -5.51 -20.87 -6.85
N GLY A 42 -4.74 -20.67 -7.93
CA GLY A 42 -5.27 -20.52 -9.28
C GLY A 42 -6.13 -19.25 -9.47
N ALA A 43 -5.93 -18.23 -8.64
CA ALA A 43 -6.64 -16.96 -8.77
C ALA A 43 -6.28 -16.25 -10.10
N SER A 44 -7.18 -15.40 -10.59
CA SER A 44 -6.94 -14.55 -11.75
C SER A 44 -6.18 -13.27 -11.38
N ILE A 45 -5.36 -12.77 -12.31
CA ILE A 45 -4.79 -11.42 -12.22
C ILE A 45 -5.94 -10.41 -12.24
N SER A 46 -6.03 -9.55 -11.21
CA SER A 46 -7.01 -8.47 -11.14
C SER A 46 -6.45 -7.32 -10.30
N ILE A 47 -6.42 -6.13 -10.88
CA ILE A 47 -5.96 -4.91 -10.19
C ILE A 47 -7.02 -4.46 -9.19
N GLU A 48 -8.30 -4.65 -9.50
CA GLU A 48 -9.44 -4.31 -8.65
C GLU A 48 -9.38 -5.14 -7.35
N ARG A 49 -9.14 -6.44 -7.47
CA ARG A 49 -8.96 -7.31 -6.30
C ARG A 49 -7.78 -6.86 -5.45
N TRP A 50 -6.65 -6.55 -6.08
CA TRP A 50 -5.47 -6.03 -5.36
C TRP A 50 -5.78 -4.70 -4.65
N LYS A 51 -6.49 -3.76 -5.30
CA LYS A 51 -6.91 -2.48 -4.73
C LYS A 51 -7.81 -2.67 -3.51
N CYS A 52 -8.76 -3.60 -3.57
CA CYS A 52 -9.61 -3.97 -2.43
C CYS A 52 -8.77 -4.54 -1.28
N SER A 53 -7.91 -5.54 -1.55
CA SER A 53 -7.02 -6.11 -0.52
C SER A 53 -6.12 -5.06 0.12
N PHE A 54 -5.60 -4.11 -0.68
CA PHE A 54 -4.81 -3.01 -0.16
C PHE A 54 -5.58 -2.12 0.81
N LYS A 55 -6.83 -1.77 0.48
CA LYS A 55 -7.70 -0.95 1.34
C LYS A 55 -8.04 -1.65 2.65
N ASP A 56 -8.28 -2.97 2.60
CA ASP A 56 -8.55 -3.77 3.79
C ASP A 56 -7.29 -3.89 4.68
N GLU A 57 -6.14 -4.21 4.08
CA GLU A 57 -4.89 -4.39 4.80
C GLU A 57 -4.41 -3.10 5.47
N ILE A 58 -4.48 -1.95 4.76
CA ILE A 58 -4.10 -0.67 5.34
C ILE A 58 -5.02 -0.29 6.52
N GLY A 59 -6.31 -0.61 6.45
CA GLY A 59 -7.24 -0.42 7.55
C GLY A 59 -6.87 -1.25 8.78
N LEU A 60 -6.49 -2.52 8.59
CA LEU A 60 -6.04 -3.40 9.68
C LEU A 60 -4.74 -2.93 10.32
N VAL A 61 -3.77 -2.49 9.50
CA VAL A 61 -2.49 -1.94 10.00
C VAL A 61 -2.74 -0.68 10.81
N LEU A 62 -3.61 0.22 10.33
CA LEU A 62 -3.94 1.46 11.04
C LEU A 62 -4.64 1.24 12.38
N HIS A 63 -5.40 0.16 12.53
CA HIS A 63 -6.00 -0.20 13.80
C HIS A 63 -4.94 -0.38 14.92
N ARG A 64 -3.73 -0.82 14.56
CA ARG A 64 -2.62 -1.02 15.50
C ARG A 64 -1.53 0.04 15.40
N ALA A 65 -1.70 1.02 14.51
CA ALA A 65 -0.75 2.09 14.31
C ALA A 65 -0.73 3.09 15.47
N LYS A 66 0.35 3.87 15.55
CA LYS A 66 0.41 5.02 16.44
C LYS A 66 -0.70 6.01 16.08
N PRO A 67 -1.31 6.71 17.07
CA PRO A 67 -2.40 7.66 16.80
C PRO A 67 -2.05 8.72 15.75
N SER A 68 -0.80 9.20 15.71
CA SER A 68 -0.33 10.18 14.74
C SER A 68 -0.41 9.67 13.28
N LEU A 69 -0.04 8.41 13.06
CA LEU A 69 -0.09 7.78 11.74
C LEU A 69 -1.53 7.55 11.30
N LYS A 70 -2.39 7.11 12.23
CA LYS A 70 -3.82 6.95 11.99
C LYS A 70 -4.49 8.28 11.65
N GLN A 71 -4.20 9.34 12.39
CA GLN A 71 -4.75 10.68 12.15
C GLN A 71 -4.35 11.24 10.78
N GLU A 72 -3.13 10.96 10.30
CA GLU A 72 -2.66 11.35 8.97
C GLU A 72 -3.36 10.54 7.86
N LEU A 73 -3.49 9.23 8.04
CA LEU A 73 -3.91 8.30 6.98
C LEU A 73 -5.41 8.05 6.89
N ASP A 74 -6.17 8.16 7.98
CA ASP A 74 -7.62 7.93 7.98
C ASP A 74 -8.33 8.80 6.91
N PRO A 75 -8.10 10.14 6.84
CA PRO A 75 -8.72 10.97 5.81
C PRO A 75 -8.29 10.57 4.39
N TRP A 76 -7.04 10.15 4.21
CA TRP A 76 -6.52 9.74 2.91
C TRP A 76 -7.17 8.44 2.43
N ILE A 77 -7.34 7.45 3.32
CA ILE A 77 -7.97 6.16 2.99
C ILE A 77 -9.46 6.30 2.74
N CYS A 78 -10.15 7.13 3.52
CA CYS A 78 -11.58 7.40 3.32
C CYS A 78 -11.86 8.00 1.94
N ASN A 79 -10.95 8.83 1.42
CA ASN A 79 -11.05 9.44 0.10
C ASN A 79 -10.39 8.61 -1.01
N LEU A 80 -9.86 7.43 -0.69
CA LEU A 80 -9.26 6.54 -1.68
C LEU A 80 -10.36 5.88 -2.51
N THR A 81 -10.65 6.49 -3.66
CA THR A 81 -11.51 5.98 -4.73
C THR A 81 -10.66 5.32 -5.81
N PHE A 82 -11.12 4.19 -6.33
CA PHE A 82 -10.39 3.35 -7.28
C PHE A 82 -11.07 3.21 -8.62
#